data_AF-A0A2E9ULS6-F1
#
_entry.id   AF-A0A2E9ULS6-F1
#
_cell.length_a   1.000
_cell.length_b   1.000
_cell.length_c   1.000
_cell.angle_alpha   90.00
_cell.angle_beta   90.00
_cell.angle_gamma   90.00
#
_symmetry.space_group_name_H-M   'P 1'
#
loop_
_entity.id
_entity.type
_entity.pdbx_description
1 polymer ?
#
loop_
_entity_poly.entity_id
_entity_poly.type
_entity_poly.pdbx_seq_one_letter_code
_entity_poly.pdbx_strand_id
1 'polypeptide(L)'
;MSRTIIRLIGETDIVDIDPASHDGGAHPKLMGLDADDRVNLLGHWLDQDRGEALQDDPDFKSAMTAIGSQLAADQPGNGVNFVVITILREKWPVGSKAGFQAKADRVGAAHTYLVHCCDAAHLDDLDDDAARKQSETTQLIMSVPRYRRMRKQYANSSAVQTLIRQHS
;
A
#
# COMPACT_ATOMS: atom_id res chain seq x y z
N MET A 1 19.09 9.83 -11.41
CA MET A 1 17.74 9.27 -11.59
C MET A 1 16.74 10.36 -11.24
N SER A 2 15.66 10.52 -11.99
CA SER A 2 14.54 11.36 -11.58
C SER A 2 13.96 10.82 -10.28
N ARG A 3 13.72 11.68 -9.29
CA ARG A 3 13.10 11.30 -8.01
C ARG A 3 11.74 10.67 -8.28
N THR A 4 11.40 9.61 -7.56
CA THR A 4 10.09 8.95 -7.62
C THR A 4 9.56 8.86 -6.20
N ILE A 5 8.26 9.08 -6.02
CA ILE A 5 7.57 8.87 -4.75
C ILE A 5 6.52 7.79 -4.95
N ILE A 6 6.58 6.76 -4.11
CA ILE A 6 5.50 5.79 -3.97
C ILE A 6 4.79 6.10 -2.66
N ARG A 7 3.50 6.42 -2.76
CA ARG A 7 2.62 6.65 -1.63
C ARG A 7 1.88 5.38 -1.28
N LEU A 8 2.19 4.82 -0.11
CA LEU A 8 1.56 3.64 0.46
C LEU A 8 0.39 4.10 1.34
N ILE A 9 -0.82 3.65 1.05
CA ILE A 9 -2.03 4.00 1.79
C ILE A 9 -2.59 2.73 2.44
N GLY A 10 -2.58 2.68 3.77
CA GLY A 10 -3.25 1.65 4.55
C GLY A 10 -4.67 2.04 4.94
N GLU A 11 -5.22 1.35 5.93
CA GLU A 11 -6.53 1.71 6.48
C GLU A 11 -6.49 2.98 7.33
N THR A 12 -5.38 3.21 8.04
CA THR A 12 -5.21 4.33 8.96
C THR A 12 -4.08 5.27 8.55
N ASP A 13 -2.98 4.71 8.02
CA ASP A 13 -1.75 5.46 7.79
C ASP A 13 -1.42 5.66 6.31
N ILE A 14 -0.71 6.75 6.01
CA ILE A 14 -0.15 7.04 4.70
C ILE A 14 1.36 7.25 4.86
N VAL A 15 2.14 6.57 4.03
CA VAL A 15 3.61 6.62 4.07
C VAL A 15 4.16 6.86 2.66
N ASP A 16 5.02 7.86 2.52
CA ASP A 16 5.77 8.10 1.28
C ASP A 16 7.15 7.44 1.35
N ILE A 17 7.48 6.66 0.32
CA ILE A 17 8.80 6.04 0.14
C ILE A 17 9.46 6.52 -1.17
N ASP A 18 10.79 6.54 -1.18
CA ASP A 18 11.58 6.76 -2.39
C ASP A 18 12.24 5.43 -2.78
N PRO A 19 11.85 4.79 -3.90
CA PRO A 19 12.44 3.52 -4.32
C PRO A 19 13.94 3.62 -4.60
N ALA A 20 14.48 4.81 -4.91
CA ALA A 20 15.91 5.01 -5.09
C ALA A 20 16.70 4.93 -3.77
N SER A 21 16.02 5.02 -2.63
CA SER A 21 16.64 4.83 -1.31
C SER A 21 16.79 3.36 -0.92
N HIS A 22 16.22 2.43 -1.70
CA HIS A 22 16.41 1.00 -1.48
C HIS A 22 17.77 0.55 -2.04
N ASP A 23 18.58 -0.10 -1.20
CA ASP A 23 19.92 -0.60 -1.53
C ASP A 23 19.91 -1.91 -2.35
N GLY A 24 18.72 -2.44 -2.67
CA GLY A 24 18.54 -3.70 -3.40
C GLY A 24 18.89 -4.96 -2.58
N GLY A 25 19.24 -4.80 -1.30
CA GLY A 25 19.59 -5.88 -0.40
C GLY A 25 18.38 -6.62 0.15
N ALA A 26 18.58 -7.89 0.53
CA ALA A 26 17.57 -8.63 1.29
C ALA A 26 17.47 -8.06 2.71
N HIS A 27 16.34 -7.43 3.03
CA HIS A 27 16.13 -6.84 4.36
C HIS A 27 15.86 -7.93 5.42
N PRO A 28 16.51 -7.91 6.59
CA PRO A 28 16.35 -8.95 7.63
C PRO A 28 14.90 -9.21 8.04
N LYS A 29 14.07 -8.17 8.18
CA LYS A 29 12.63 -8.28 8.49
C LYS A 29 11.81 -9.00 7.41
N LEU A 30 12.37 -9.18 6.21
CA LEU A 30 11.69 -9.78 5.05
C LEU A 30 12.25 -11.16 4.69
N MET A 31 13.30 -11.62 5.37
CA MET A 31 13.89 -12.93 5.13
C MET A 31 12.89 -14.04 5.49
N GLY A 32 12.71 -14.98 4.56
CA GLY A 32 11.76 -16.10 4.74
C GLY A 32 10.30 -15.76 4.47
N LEU A 33 9.97 -14.49 4.18
CA LEU A 33 8.61 -14.08 3.82
C LEU A 33 8.39 -14.16 2.30
N ASP A 34 7.30 -14.80 1.91
CA ASP A 34 6.80 -14.77 0.52
C ASP A 34 6.10 -13.43 0.20
N ALA A 35 5.63 -13.27 -1.03
CA ALA A 35 5.02 -12.01 -1.49
C ALA A 35 3.73 -11.68 -0.72
N ASP A 36 2.89 -12.67 -0.42
CA ASP A 36 1.65 -12.48 0.33
C ASP A 36 1.95 -12.08 1.78
N ASP A 37 2.93 -12.73 2.42
CA ASP A 37 3.37 -12.38 3.76
C ASP A 37 3.88 -10.93 3.84
N ARG A 38 4.67 -10.49 2.86
CA ARG A 38 5.18 -9.11 2.81
C ARG A 38 4.05 -8.09 2.68
N VAL A 39 3.05 -8.38 1.84
CA VAL A 39 1.85 -7.54 1.72
C VAL A 39 1.10 -7.48 3.06
N ASN A 40 0.91 -8.61 3.71
CA ASN A 40 0.19 -8.65 4.98
C ASN A 40 0.96 -7.94 6.10
N LEU A 41 2.28 -8.05 6.12
CA LEU A 41 3.15 -7.34 7.05
C LEU A 41 3.08 -5.82 6.83
N LEU A 42 3.18 -5.37 5.58
CA LEU A 42 3.07 -3.95 5.24
C LEU A 42 1.69 -3.40 5.59
N GLY A 43 0.62 -4.10 5.22
CA GLY A 43 -0.74 -3.71 5.54
C GLY A 43 -0.96 -3.61 7.05
N HIS A 44 -0.42 -4.56 7.81
CA HIS A 44 -0.47 -4.53 9.27
C HIS A 44 0.23 -3.31 9.87
N TRP A 45 1.38 -2.91 9.34
CA TRP A 45 2.07 -1.70 9.79
C TRP A 45 1.29 -0.41 9.50
N LEU A 46 0.54 -0.37 8.39
CA LEU A 46 -0.25 0.80 7.97
C LEU A 46 -1.70 0.80 8.52
N ASP A 47 -2.02 -0.15 9.39
CA ASP A 47 -3.36 -0.39 9.97
C ASP A 47 -3.34 -0.32 11.50
N GLN A 48 -2.34 0.36 12.06
CA GLN A 48 -2.12 0.46 13.51
C GLN A 48 -2.13 1.88 14.05
N ASP A 49 -2.38 2.89 13.22
CA ASP A 49 -2.24 4.31 13.61
C ASP A 49 -0.83 4.60 14.15
N ARG A 50 0.16 3.97 13.51
CA ARG A 50 1.58 4.00 13.91
C ARG A 50 2.50 4.22 12.72
N GLY A 51 1.96 4.47 11.53
CA GLY A 51 2.72 4.57 10.30
C GLY A 51 3.77 5.67 10.37
N GLU A 52 3.44 6.84 10.92
CA GLU A 52 4.38 7.95 11.11
C GLU A 52 5.55 7.53 12.01
N ALA A 53 5.26 6.95 13.19
CA ALA A 53 6.28 6.49 14.13
C ALA A 53 7.17 5.36 13.55
N LEU A 54 6.60 4.49 12.71
CA LEU A 54 7.36 3.44 12.02
C LEU A 54 8.18 3.99 10.86
N GLN A 55 7.72 5.06 10.20
CA GLN A 55 8.45 5.71 9.12
C GLN A 55 9.68 6.47 9.62
N ASP A 56 9.68 6.91 10.87
CA ASP A 56 10.85 7.50 11.54
C ASP A 56 11.90 6.47 11.96
N ASP A 57 11.53 5.19 12.06
CA ASP A 57 12.47 4.09 12.30
C ASP A 57 13.13 3.65 10.98
N PRO A 58 14.46 3.81 10.83
CA PRO A 58 15.14 3.49 9.58
C PRO A 58 14.97 2.05 9.11
N ASP A 59 14.86 1.08 10.03
CA ASP A 59 14.71 -0.33 9.68
C ASP A 59 13.30 -0.60 9.12
N PHE A 60 12.28 0.01 9.72
CA PHE A 60 10.91 -0.13 9.20
C PHE A 60 10.73 0.63 7.89
N LYS A 61 11.26 1.86 7.79
CA LYS A 61 11.25 2.62 6.54
C LYS A 61 11.96 1.86 5.41
N SER A 62 13.11 1.28 5.68
CA SER A 62 13.84 0.47 4.69
C SER A 62 13.04 -0.76 4.27
N ALA A 63 12.41 -1.46 5.23
CA ALA A 63 11.55 -2.62 4.92
C ALA A 63 10.32 -2.22 4.09
N MET A 64 9.62 -1.14 4.46
CA MET A 64 8.49 -0.60 3.71
C MET A 64 8.90 -0.19 2.30
N THR A 65 10.07 0.44 2.16
CA THR A 65 10.63 0.83 0.87
C THR A 65 10.91 -0.38 -0.01
N ALA A 66 11.49 -1.44 0.55
CA ALA A 66 11.75 -2.69 -0.17
C ALA A 66 10.46 -3.35 -0.68
N ILE A 67 9.43 -3.46 0.17
CA ILE A 67 8.13 -4.05 -0.22
C ILE A 67 7.43 -3.15 -1.25
N GLY A 68 7.32 -1.85 -1.00
CA GLY A 68 6.64 -0.92 -1.89
C GLY A 68 7.31 -0.82 -3.26
N SER A 69 8.64 -0.86 -3.31
CA SER A 69 9.39 -0.90 -4.59
C SER A 69 9.11 -2.18 -5.38
N GLN A 70 9.00 -3.33 -4.70
CA GLN A 70 8.63 -4.59 -5.34
C GLN A 70 7.21 -4.53 -5.92
N LEU A 71 6.25 -3.95 -5.18
CA LEU A 71 4.87 -3.78 -5.65
C LEU A 71 4.76 -2.82 -6.83
N ALA A 72 5.64 -1.83 -6.92
CA ALA A 72 5.69 -0.86 -8.01
C ALA A 72 6.49 -1.33 -9.24
N ALA A 73 7.22 -2.45 -9.15
CA ALA A 73 8.15 -2.89 -10.20
C ALA A 73 7.49 -3.14 -11.56
N ASP A 74 6.20 -3.50 -11.56
CA ASP A 74 5.42 -3.76 -12.79
C ASP A 74 4.78 -2.48 -13.38
N GLN A 75 4.97 -1.31 -12.78
CA GLN A 75 4.45 -0.05 -13.31
C GLN A 75 5.27 0.41 -14.52
N PRO A 76 4.63 0.91 -15.60
CA PRO A 76 5.33 1.33 -16.81
C PRO A 76 6.28 2.50 -16.53
N GLY A 77 7.58 2.30 -16.78
CA GLY A 77 8.67 3.25 -16.54
C GLY A 77 8.73 4.47 -17.47
N ASN A 78 7.60 4.96 -17.98
CA ASN A 78 7.54 6.06 -18.93
C ASN A 78 7.25 7.39 -18.23
N GLY A 79 8.29 8.04 -17.68
CA GLY A 79 8.20 9.40 -17.14
C GLY A 79 7.34 9.56 -15.88
N VAL A 80 6.68 8.51 -15.40
CA VAL A 80 5.92 8.54 -14.14
C VAL A 80 6.86 8.66 -12.95
N ASN A 81 6.47 9.47 -11.97
CA ASN A 81 7.28 9.74 -10.78
C ASN A 81 6.44 9.81 -9.49
N PHE A 82 5.12 9.62 -9.56
CA PHE A 82 4.25 9.53 -8.41
C PHE A 82 3.25 8.38 -8.54
N VAL A 83 3.30 7.43 -7.61
CA VAL A 83 2.47 6.21 -7.63
C VAL A 83 1.74 6.07 -6.31
N VAL A 84 0.43 5.86 -6.34
CA VAL A 84 -0.34 5.45 -5.16
C VAL A 84 -0.52 3.94 -5.15
N ILE A 85 -0.22 3.30 -4.03
CA ILE A 85 -0.50 1.89 -3.77
C ILE A 85 -1.33 1.80 -2.50
N THR A 86 -2.49 1.16 -2.58
CA THR A 86 -3.33 0.91 -1.41
C THR A 86 -3.14 -0.51 -0.91
N ILE A 87 -3.04 -0.68 0.41
CA ILE A 87 -2.93 -1.98 1.08
C ILE A 87 -4.03 -2.06 2.16
N LEU A 88 -5.18 -2.61 1.77
CA LEU A 88 -6.43 -2.45 2.51
C LEU A 88 -6.99 -3.80 2.98
N ARG A 89 -7.76 -3.80 4.08
CA ARG A 89 -8.24 -5.02 4.75
C ARG A 89 -9.09 -5.87 3.83
N GLU A 90 -8.78 -7.16 3.81
CA GLU A 90 -9.57 -8.18 3.15
C GLU A 90 -10.66 -8.71 4.07
N LYS A 91 -11.86 -8.92 3.52
CA LYS A 91 -12.93 -9.67 4.16
C LYS A 91 -12.74 -11.16 3.90
N TRP A 92 -12.61 -11.91 4.98
CA TRP A 92 -12.55 -13.37 4.92
C TRP A 92 -13.92 -13.97 4.58
N PRO A 93 -13.99 -14.86 3.57
CA PRO A 93 -15.20 -15.62 3.29
C PRO A 93 -15.63 -16.48 4.49
N VAL A 94 -16.94 -16.60 4.68
CA VAL A 94 -17.51 -17.52 5.68
C VAL A 94 -17.04 -18.94 5.37
N GLY A 95 -16.62 -19.68 6.40
CA GLY A 95 -16.08 -21.03 6.27
C GLY A 95 -14.59 -21.11 5.91
N SER A 96 -13.93 -19.99 5.58
CA SER A 96 -12.49 -19.97 5.26
C SER A 96 -11.62 -19.30 6.32
N LYS A 97 -12.20 -18.85 7.44
CA LYS A 97 -11.52 -18.07 8.49
C LYS A 97 -10.19 -18.66 8.92
N ALA A 98 -10.12 -19.97 9.17
CA ALA A 98 -8.89 -20.61 9.66
C ALA A 98 -7.71 -20.47 8.69
N GLY A 99 -7.97 -20.57 7.37
CA GLY A 99 -6.92 -20.44 6.37
C GLY A 99 -6.39 -19.01 6.27
N PHE A 100 -7.27 -18.01 6.30
CA PHE A 100 -6.87 -16.61 6.29
C PHE A 100 -6.19 -16.18 7.59
N GLN A 101 -6.68 -16.66 8.73
CA GLN A 101 -6.03 -16.46 10.03
C GLN A 101 -4.61 -17.02 10.02
N ALA A 102 -4.41 -18.25 9.54
CA ALA A 102 -3.09 -18.85 9.45
C ALA A 102 -2.12 -18.04 8.57
N LYS A 103 -2.61 -17.37 7.51
CA LYS A 103 -1.81 -16.45 6.71
C LYS A 103 -1.44 -15.18 7.49
N ALA A 104 -2.41 -14.55 8.15
CA ALA A 104 -2.16 -13.35 8.94
C ALA A 104 -1.20 -13.62 10.12
N ASP A 105 -1.36 -14.76 10.80
CA ASP A 105 -0.56 -15.17 11.95
C ASP A 105 0.93 -15.34 11.62
N ARG A 106 1.29 -15.73 10.38
CA ARG A 106 2.69 -15.86 9.93
C ARG A 106 3.50 -14.57 10.12
N VAL A 107 2.83 -13.43 10.03
CA VAL A 107 3.43 -12.10 10.17
C VAL A 107 2.88 -11.31 11.36
N GLY A 108 2.11 -11.96 12.23
CA GLY A 108 1.50 -11.34 13.40
C GLY A 108 0.36 -10.35 13.09
N ALA A 109 -0.19 -10.39 11.88
CA ALA A 109 -1.23 -9.47 11.45
C ALA A 109 -2.62 -9.84 12.00
N ALA A 110 -3.46 -8.84 12.22
CA ALA A 110 -4.86 -9.04 12.62
C ALA A 110 -5.78 -9.40 11.44
N HIS A 111 -5.36 -9.04 10.23
CA HIS A 111 -6.10 -9.22 8.98
C HIS A 111 -5.16 -9.72 7.88
N THR A 112 -5.76 -10.18 6.78
CA THR A 112 -5.06 -10.21 5.49
C THR A 112 -5.39 -8.94 4.71
N TYR A 113 -4.52 -8.56 3.79
CA TYR A 113 -4.60 -7.30 3.07
C TYR A 113 -4.52 -7.52 1.56
N LEU A 114 -5.24 -6.67 0.82
CA LEU A 114 -5.23 -6.66 -0.64
C LEU A 114 -4.49 -5.43 -1.14
N VAL A 115 -3.55 -5.66 -2.06
CA VAL A 115 -2.86 -4.59 -2.78
C VAL A 115 -3.67 -4.14 -4.00
N HIS A 116 -3.69 -2.84 -4.21
CA HIS A 116 -4.06 -2.26 -5.49
C HIS A 116 -3.06 -1.13 -5.83
N CYS A 117 -2.36 -1.30 -6.95
CA CYS A 117 -1.52 -0.26 -7.52
C CYS A 117 -2.40 0.61 -8.42
N CYS A 118 -2.53 1.89 -8.07
CA CYS A 118 -3.27 2.86 -8.88
C CYS A 118 -2.49 3.23 -10.15
N ASP A 119 -3.17 3.91 -11.07
CA ASP A 119 -2.54 4.38 -12.31
C ASP A 119 -1.48 5.44 -11.99
N ALA A 120 -0.21 5.13 -12.30
CA ALA A 120 0.92 6.01 -12.03
C ALA A 120 0.80 7.35 -12.75
N ALA A 121 1.28 8.43 -12.11
CA ALA A 121 1.22 9.79 -12.63
C ALA A 121 2.61 10.43 -12.76
N HIS A 122 2.70 11.42 -13.64
CA HIS A 122 3.81 12.36 -13.68
C HIS A 122 3.41 13.66 -12.95
N LEU A 123 4.33 14.18 -12.14
CA LEU A 123 4.24 15.48 -11.47
C LEU A 123 5.48 16.30 -11.83
N ASP A 124 5.27 17.56 -12.18
CA ASP A 124 6.36 18.50 -12.50
C ASP A 124 7.20 18.82 -11.26
N ASP A 125 6.54 18.98 -10.10
CA ASP A 125 7.16 19.21 -8.80
C ASP A 125 6.64 18.18 -7.77
N LEU A 126 7.54 17.38 -7.22
CA LEU A 126 7.23 16.37 -6.21
C LEU A 126 7.23 16.94 -4.78
N ASP A 127 7.79 18.13 -4.58
CA ASP A 127 7.80 18.80 -3.29
C ASP A 127 6.52 19.61 -3.06
N ASP A 128 5.70 19.84 -4.10
CA ASP A 128 4.37 20.42 -4.00
C ASP A 128 3.36 19.42 -3.38
N ASP A 129 3.08 19.61 -2.08
CA ASP A 129 2.08 18.84 -1.33
C ASP A 129 0.67 18.93 -1.91
N ALA A 130 0.28 20.07 -2.48
CA ALA A 130 -1.04 20.24 -3.06
C ALA A 130 -1.15 19.44 -4.36
N ALA A 131 -0.13 19.48 -5.22
CA ALA A 131 -0.06 18.67 -6.42
C ALA A 131 -0.10 17.16 -6.10
N ARG A 132 0.67 16.72 -5.07
CA ARG A 132 0.64 15.32 -4.61
C ARG A 132 -0.73 14.90 -4.12
N LYS A 133 -1.38 15.70 -3.27
CA LYS A 133 -2.74 15.39 -2.77
C LYS A 133 -3.78 15.35 -3.89
N GLN A 134 -3.69 16.26 -4.85
CA GLN A 134 -4.59 16.27 -6.01
C GLN A 134 -4.39 15.03 -6.90
N SER A 135 -3.13 14.64 -7.13
CA SER A 135 -2.80 13.43 -7.89
C SER A 135 -3.25 12.16 -7.17
N GLU A 136 -3.02 12.07 -5.86
CA GLU A 136 -3.52 10.97 -5.03
C GLU A 136 -5.04 10.83 -5.14
N THR A 137 -5.75 11.93 -4.95
CA THR A 137 -7.21 11.96 -5.07
C THR A 137 -7.67 11.48 -6.45
N THR A 138 -6.99 11.95 -7.51
CA THR A 138 -7.29 11.54 -8.89
C THR A 138 -7.09 10.04 -9.08
N GLN A 139 -5.95 9.49 -8.63
CA GLN A 139 -5.62 8.07 -8.72
C GLN A 139 -6.62 7.18 -7.94
N LEU A 140 -7.04 7.63 -6.75
CA LEU A 140 -8.04 6.94 -5.94
C LEU A 140 -9.43 6.96 -6.59
N ILE A 141 -9.86 8.10 -7.13
CA ILE A 141 -11.14 8.23 -7.86
C ILE A 141 -11.17 7.29 -9.07
N MET A 142 -10.10 7.26 -9.86
CA MET A 142 -9.98 6.37 -11.02
C MET A 142 -10.05 4.89 -10.63
N SER A 143 -9.67 4.56 -9.39
CA SER A 143 -9.73 3.21 -8.84
C SER A 143 -11.11 2.81 -8.28
N VAL A 144 -12.04 3.76 -8.08
CA VAL A 144 -13.39 3.50 -7.54
C VAL A 144 -14.17 2.40 -8.29
N PRO A 145 -14.19 2.34 -9.64
CA PRO A 145 -14.86 1.25 -10.35
C PRO A 145 -14.31 -0.14 -10.00
N ARG A 146 -13.00 -0.26 -9.74
CA ARG A 146 -12.40 -1.52 -9.27
C ARG A 146 -12.90 -1.87 -7.88
N TYR A 147 -12.87 -0.92 -6.94
CA TYR A 147 -13.35 -1.15 -5.58
C TYR A 147 -14.84 -1.54 -5.54
N ARG A 148 -15.67 -0.96 -6.41
CA ARG A 148 -17.08 -1.38 -6.56
C ARG A 148 -17.20 -2.82 -7.02
N ARG A 149 -16.42 -3.25 -8.03
CA ARG A 149 -16.42 -4.65 -8.50
C ARG A 149 -15.98 -5.61 -7.41
N MET A 150 -15.00 -5.22 -6.59
CA MET A 150 -14.42 -6.03 -5.52
C MET A 150 -15.04 -5.76 -4.14
N ARG A 151 -16.19 -5.07 -4.07
CA ARG A 151 -16.79 -4.58 -2.81
C ARG A 151 -16.95 -5.65 -1.72
N LYS A 152 -17.23 -6.90 -2.12
CA LYS A 152 -17.36 -8.03 -1.17
C LYS A 152 -16.04 -8.37 -0.48
N GLN A 153 -14.92 -8.28 -1.21
CA GLN A 153 -13.57 -8.54 -0.69
C GLN A 153 -13.09 -7.39 0.20
N TYR A 154 -13.49 -6.15 -0.08
CA TYR A 154 -13.13 -4.97 0.75
C TYR A 154 -14.17 -4.63 1.83
N ALA A 155 -15.09 -5.54 2.16
CA ALA A 155 -16.17 -5.20 3.09
C ALA A 155 -15.70 -4.95 4.54
N ASN A 156 -14.45 -5.28 4.90
CA ASN A 156 -13.83 -4.92 6.17
C ASN A 156 -12.94 -3.66 6.10
N SER A 157 -12.80 -3.06 4.92
CA SER A 157 -12.04 -1.83 4.72
C SER A 157 -12.93 -0.62 4.89
N SER A 158 -12.64 0.21 5.90
CA SER A 158 -13.34 1.49 6.08
C SER A 158 -12.90 2.52 5.04
N ALA A 159 -11.62 2.48 4.64
CA ALA A 159 -11.08 3.37 3.61
C ALA A 159 -11.85 3.19 2.28
N VAL A 160 -12.04 1.94 1.83
CA VAL A 160 -12.80 1.66 0.60
C VAL A 160 -14.27 2.09 0.73
N GLN A 161 -14.91 1.84 1.87
CA GLN A 161 -16.31 2.21 2.06
C GLN A 161 -16.51 3.73 1.99
N THR A 162 -15.60 4.49 2.58
CA THR A 162 -15.60 5.97 2.52
C THR A 162 -15.36 6.45 1.10
N LEU A 163 -14.33 5.91 0.41
CA LEU A 163 -14.00 6.29 -0.96
C LEU A 163 -15.15 6.02 -1.93
N ILE A 164 -15.77 4.84 -1.85
CA ILE A 164 -16.95 4.52 -2.68
C ILE A 164 -18.06 5.53 -2.37
N ARG A 165 -18.35 5.82 -1.09
CA ARG A 165 -19.45 6.72 -0.70
C ARG A 165 -19.24 8.16 -1.20
N GLN A 166 -18.02 8.67 -1.12
CA GLN A 166 -17.68 10.04 -1.53
C GLN A 166 -17.74 10.27 -3.04
N HIS A 167 -17.61 9.20 -3.83
CA HIS A 167 -17.58 9.26 -5.30
C HIS A 167 -18.66 8.38 -5.94
N SER A 168 -19.79 8.19 -5.24
CA SER A 168 -21.01 7.54 -5.74
C SER A 168 -22.04 8.51 -6.28
#